data_AF-A0AAW9I059-F1
#
_entry.id   AF-A0AAW9I059-F1
#
_cell.length_a   1.000
_cell.length_b   1.000
_cell.length_c   1.000
_cell.angle_alpha   90.00
_cell.angle_beta   90.00
_cell.angle_gamma   90.00
#
_symmetry.space_group_name_H-M   'P 1'
#
loop_
_entity.id
_entity.type
_entity.pdbx_description
1 polymer ?
#
loop_
_entity_poly.entity_id
_entity_poly.type
_entity_poly.pdbx_seq_one_letter_code
_entity_poly.pdbx_strand_id
1 'polypeptide(L)'
;MNTKKQNKKKKGFTLIELIIVIAIIAILAAIAIPNFLGIQRKSKIKADIASAKTIYDATSAAIAEGKIDPEKAETITLDPKTPAGADTVGAAIESNLQVIPDGKYTPGNFKVTITPGAGNVKPSIKVEIVGTGNGASAIEVYPNGQNEYDINSADGAKKTS
;
A
#
# COMPACT_ATOMS: atom_id res chain seq x y z
N MET A 1 -34.66 -35.60 -57.81
CA MET A 1 -33.28 -35.34 -57.36
C MET A 1 -33.25 -35.41 -55.84
N ASN A 2 -32.86 -36.55 -55.26
CA ASN A 2 -32.89 -36.76 -53.80
C ASN A 2 -31.59 -36.28 -53.16
N THR A 3 -31.63 -35.14 -52.46
CA THR A 3 -30.51 -34.62 -51.68
C THR A 3 -30.43 -35.30 -50.32
N LYS A 4 -29.50 -36.24 -50.14
CA LYS A 4 -29.14 -36.82 -48.83
C LYS A 4 -28.54 -35.74 -47.94
N LYS A 5 -29.30 -35.27 -46.95
CA LYS A 5 -28.83 -34.33 -45.91
C LYS A 5 -27.93 -35.09 -44.92
N GLN A 6 -26.63 -34.84 -45.00
CA GLN A 6 -25.62 -35.42 -44.09
C GLN A 6 -25.78 -34.79 -42.69
N ASN A 7 -26.35 -35.54 -41.74
CA ASN A 7 -26.43 -35.13 -40.34
C ASN A 7 -25.03 -35.18 -39.71
N LYS A 8 -24.35 -34.02 -39.61
CA LYS A 8 -23.09 -33.91 -38.86
C LYS A 8 -23.40 -34.21 -37.38
N LYS A 9 -22.96 -35.37 -36.88
CA LYS A 9 -23.05 -35.72 -35.45
C LYS A 9 -22.33 -34.63 -34.65
N LYS A 10 -23.08 -33.84 -33.87
CA LYS A 10 -22.46 -32.93 -32.89
C LYS A 10 -21.81 -33.79 -31.82
N LYS A 11 -20.47 -33.79 -31.76
CA LYS A 11 -19.74 -34.37 -30.63
C LYS A 11 -19.96 -33.43 -29.44
N GLY A 12 -20.83 -33.84 -28.51
CA GLY A 12 -21.01 -33.16 -27.23
C GLY A 12 -19.87 -33.53 -26.27
N PHE A 13 -19.52 -32.60 -25.38
CA PHE A 13 -18.57 -32.83 -24.29
C PHE A 13 -19.14 -33.88 -23.32
N THR A 14 -18.32 -34.82 -22.87
CA THR A 14 -18.78 -35.84 -21.92
C THR A 14 -18.77 -35.29 -20.48
N LEU A 15 -19.69 -35.76 -19.64
CA LEU A 15 -19.71 -35.38 -18.22
C LEU A 15 -18.42 -35.81 -17.51
N ILE A 16 -17.82 -36.94 -17.91
CA ILE A 16 -16.58 -37.43 -17.33
C ILE A 16 -15.39 -36.53 -17.67
N GLU A 17 -15.30 -36.00 -18.90
CA GLU A 17 -14.28 -35.02 -19.28
C GLU A 17 -14.39 -33.76 -18.41
N LEU A 18 -15.61 -33.30 -18.10
CA LEU A 18 -15.80 -32.15 -17.23
C LEU A 18 -15.39 -32.43 -15.78
N ILE A 19 -15.69 -33.62 -15.26
CA ILE A 19 -15.37 -34.01 -13.88
C ILE A 19 -13.85 -34.11 -13.66
N ILE A 20 -13.10 -34.66 -14.62
CA ILE A 20 -11.63 -34.76 -14.51
C ILE A 20 -10.99 -33.37 -14.51
N VAL A 21 -11.50 -32.46 -15.34
CA VAL A 21 -10.97 -31.08 -15.43
C VAL A 21 -11.16 -30.34 -14.11
N ILE A 22 -12.34 -30.39 -13.50
CA ILE A 22 -12.57 -29.72 -12.20
C ILE A 22 -11.74 -30.36 -11.08
N ALA A 23 -11.50 -31.66 -11.12
CA ALA A 23 -10.69 -32.36 -10.13
C ALA A 23 -9.22 -31.88 -10.17
N ILE A 24 -8.64 -31.73 -11.36
CA ILE A 24 -7.27 -31.22 -11.50
C ILE A 24 -7.19 -29.75 -11.10
N ILE A 25 -8.16 -28.91 -11.52
CA ILE A 25 -8.22 -27.49 -11.12
C ILE A 25 -8.31 -27.36 -9.60
N ALA A 26 -9.08 -28.22 -8.92
CA ALA A 26 -9.20 -28.19 -7.46
C ALA A 26 -7.87 -28.46 -6.75
N ILE A 27 -7.09 -29.43 -7.22
CA ILE A 27 -5.76 -29.75 -6.66
C ILE A 27 -4.79 -28.57 -6.86
N LEU A 28 -4.77 -27.99 -8.07
CA LEU A 28 -3.90 -26.83 -8.35
C LEU A 28 -4.30 -25.60 -7.52
N ALA A 29 -5.61 -25.34 -7.41
CA ALA A 29 -6.14 -24.21 -6.65
C ALA A 29 -5.79 -24.33 -5.15
N ALA A 30 -5.82 -25.53 -4.57
CA ALA A 30 -5.51 -25.75 -3.16
C ALA A 30 -4.09 -25.28 -2.78
N ILE A 31 -3.11 -25.42 -3.68
CA ILE A 31 -1.72 -24.98 -3.45
C ILE A 31 -1.52 -23.53 -3.91
N ALA A 32 -2.14 -23.15 -5.03
CA ALA A 32 -1.94 -21.83 -5.63
C ALA A 32 -2.55 -20.70 -4.80
N ILE A 33 -3.76 -20.89 -4.25
CA ILE A 33 -4.49 -19.84 -3.50
C ILE A 33 -3.69 -19.34 -2.28
N PRO A 34 -3.26 -20.18 -1.32
CA PRO A 34 -2.54 -19.68 -0.13
C PRO A 34 -1.23 -18.98 -0.50
N ASN A 35 -0.49 -19.52 -1.47
CA ASN A 35 0.74 -18.90 -1.96
C ASN A 35 0.48 -17.54 -2.61
N PHE A 36 -0.56 -17.44 -3.45
CA PHE A 36 -0.94 -16.21 -4.12
C PHE A 36 -1.37 -15.12 -3.13
N LEU A 37 -2.12 -15.48 -2.09
CA LEU A 37 -2.51 -14.54 -1.02
C LEU A 37 -1.28 -13.98 -0.27
N GLY A 38 -0.30 -14.84 0.04
CA GLY A 38 0.95 -14.41 0.68
C GLY A 38 1.78 -13.47 -0.20
N ILE A 39 1.88 -13.75 -1.50
CA ILE A 39 2.57 -12.89 -2.47
C ILE A 39 1.85 -11.54 -2.59
N GLN A 40 0.52 -11.54 -2.73
CA GLN A 40 -0.25 -10.29 -2.79
C GLN A 40 -0.03 -9.42 -1.55
N ARG A 41 -0.08 -10.02 -0.36
CA ARG A 41 0.17 -9.32 0.90
C ARG A 41 1.55 -8.64 0.88
N LYS A 42 2.60 -9.40 0.57
CA LYS A 42 3.98 -8.88 0.49
C LYS A 42 4.13 -7.78 -0.55
N SER A 43 3.48 -7.90 -1.71
CA SER A 43 3.52 -6.88 -2.75
C SER A 43 2.85 -5.58 -2.31
N LYS A 44 1.71 -5.65 -1.62
CA LYS A 44 1.03 -4.47 -1.06
C LYS A 44 1.89 -3.75 -0.02
N ILE A 45 2.52 -4.52 0.87
CA ILE A 45 3.43 -3.99 1.89
C ILE A 45 4.62 -3.28 1.27
N LYS A 46 5.25 -3.89 0.27
CA LYS A 46 6.38 -3.27 -0.45
C LYS A 46 5.95 -1.98 -1.16
N ALA A 47 4.75 -1.95 -1.72
CA ALA A 47 4.20 -0.74 -2.35
C ALA A 47 4.02 0.39 -1.32
N ASP A 48 3.54 0.07 -0.12
CA ASP A 48 3.37 1.03 0.97
C ASP A 48 4.70 1.60 1.46
N ILE A 49 5.72 0.75 1.63
CA ILE A 49 7.07 1.18 2.02
C ILE A 49 7.69 2.09 0.95
N ALA A 50 7.57 1.74 -0.33
CA ALA A 50 8.06 2.56 -1.43
C ALA A 50 7.33 3.91 -1.50
N SER A 51 6.02 3.92 -1.29
CA SER A 51 5.20 5.13 -1.24
C SER A 51 5.60 6.02 -0.05
N ALA A 52 5.76 5.45 1.14
CA ALA A 52 6.20 6.15 2.33
C ALA A 52 7.59 6.77 2.16
N LYS A 53 8.53 6.04 1.55
CA LYS A 53 9.85 6.58 1.21
C LYS A 53 9.75 7.77 0.26
N THR A 54 8.92 7.67 -0.76
CA THR A 54 8.71 8.77 -1.72
C THR A 54 8.14 10.01 -1.02
N ILE A 55 7.19 9.84 -0.10
CA ILE A 55 6.66 10.92 0.73
C ILE A 55 7.73 11.52 1.65
N TYR A 56 8.55 10.69 2.27
CA TYR A 56 9.67 11.15 3.10
C TYR A 56 10.66 11.99 2.29
N ASP A 57 11.03 11.53 1.09
CA ASP A 57 11.93 12.25 0.20
C ASP A 57 11.31 13.60 -0.22
N ALA A 58 10.02 13.61 -0.57
CA ALA A 58 9.28 14.84 -0.91
C ALA A 58 9.19 15.84 0.26
N THR A 59 8.97 15.33 1.47
CA THR A 59 8.95 16.15 2.71
C THR A 59 10.33 16.73 2.98
N SER A 60 11.37 15.93 2.84
CA SER A 60 12.76 16.36 3.01
C SER A 60 13.14 17.45 1.99
N ALA A 61 12.71 17.30 0.74
CA ALA A 61 12.89 18.32 -0.30
C ALA A 61 12.15 19.62 0.05
N ALA A 62 10.91 19.55 0.50
CA ALA A 62 10.13 20.73 0.88
C ALA A 62 10.72 21.49 2.08
N ILE A 63 11.33 20.79 3.04
CA ILE A 63 12.12 21.41 4.12
C ILE A 63 13.37 22.08 3.55
N ALA A 64 14.12 21.41 2.67
CA ALA A 64 15.33 21.96 2.07
C ALA A 64 15.08 23.20 1.20
N GLU A 65 13.90 23.27 0.56
CA GLU A 65 13.43 24.43 -0.19
C GLU A 65 12.95 25.59 0.71
N GLY A 66 12.88 25.38 2.03
CA GLY A 66 12.38 26.36 2.99
C GLY A 66 10.86 26.54 2.97
N LYS A 67 10.12 25.64 2.31
CA LYS A 67 8.64 25.65 2.29
C LYS A 67 8.02 25.10 3.58
N ILE A 68 8.80 24.36 4.36
CA ILE A 68 8.42 23.79 5.65
C ILE A 68 9.45 24.23 6.68
N ASP A 69 8.98 24.75 7.82
CA ASP A 69 9.83 25.14 8.93
C ASP A 69 10.17 23.91 9.80
N PRO A 70 11.42 23.42 9.79
CA PRO A 70 11.81 22.22 10.54
C PRO A 70 11.82 22.41 12.06
N GLU A 71 11.72 23.65 12.54
CA GLU A 71 11.67 23.96 13.97
C GLU A 71 10.24 23.87 14.54
N LYS A 72 9.23 23.77 13.68
CA LYS A 72 7.84 23.56 14.09
C LYS A 72 7.45 22.09 14.00
N ALA A 73 6.81 21.61 15.06
CA ALA A 73 6.20 20.30 15.06
C ALA A 73 4.95 20.32 14.20
N GLU A 74 4.91 19.45 13.20
CA GLU A 74 3.79 19.38 12.28
C GLU A 74 3.32 17.95 12.05
N THR A 75 2.03 17.81 11.81
CA THR A 75 1.40 16.52 11.52
C THR A 75 0.35 16.72 10.45
N ILE A 76 0.56 16.09 9.30
CA ILE A 76 -0.24 16.28 8.10
C ILE A 76 -0.72 14.92 7.60
N THR A 77 -1.99 14.82 7.25
CA THR A 77 -2.52 13.67 6.52
C THR A 77 -2.65 14.03 5.05
N LEU A 78 -2.03 13.24 4.18
CA LEU A 78 -2.11 13.38 2.73
C LEU A 78 -3.29 12.55 2.23
N ASP A 79 -4.34 13.24 1.77
CA ASP A 79 -5.53 12.59 1.23
C ASP A 79 -5.51 12.64 -0.30
N PRO A 80 -5.40 11.49 -1.00
CA PRO A 80 -5.39 11.46 -2.45
C PRO A 80 -6.71 11.92 -3.10
N LYS A 81 -7.81 11.98 -2.33
CA LYS A 81 -9.12 12.46 -2.80
C LYS A 81 -9.35 13.94 -2.54
N THR A 82 -8.62 14.51 -1.59
CA THR A 82 -8.79 15.89 -1.15
C THR A 82 -7.42 16.54 -1.01
N PRO A 83 -6.91 17.18 -2.09
CA PRO A 83 -5.63 17.88 -2.04
C PRO A 83 -5.58 18.88 -0.89
N ALA A 84 -4.39 19.08 -0.33
CA ALA A 84 -4.20 20.03 0.75
C ALA A 84 -4.52 21.46 0.28
N GLY A 85 -4.98 22.30 1.22
CA GLY A 85 -5.21 23.71 0.95
C GLY A 85 -3.91 24.41 0.54
N ALA A 86 -4.02 25.43 -0.33
CA ALA A 86 -2.88 26.25 -0.72
C ALA A 86 -2.15 26.82 0.50
N ASP A 87 -0.83 26.98 0.37
CA ASP A 87 0.06 27.53 1.40
C ASP A 87 0.11 26.73 2.72
N THR A 88 -0.36 25.48 2.70
CA THR A 88 -0.18 24.54 3.82
C THR A 88 1.07 23.68 3.61
N VAL A 89 1.59 23.09 4.70
CA VAL A 89 2.66 22.09 4.60
C VAL A 89 2.25 20.86 3.81
N GLY A 90 0.96 20.47 3.84
CA GLY A 90 0.43 19.47 2.93
C GLY A 90 0.66 19.82 1.46
N ALA A 91 0.33 21.05 1.05
CA ALA A 91 0.55 21.51 -0.32
C ALA A 91 2.06 21.58 -0.68
N ALA A 92 2.92 21.93 0.28
CA ALA A 92 4.37 21.92 0.07
C ALA A 92 4.89 20.50 -0.23
N ILE A 93 4.44 19.50 0.52
CA ILE A 93 4.80 18.09 0.29
C ILE A 93 4.21 17.59 -1.04
N GLU A 94 2.93 17.87 -1.29
CA GLU A 94 2.22 17.47 -2.51
C GLU A 94 2.87 18.05 -3.77
N SER A 95 3.43 19.27 -3.70
CA SER A 95 4.14 19.88 -4.83
C SER A 95 5.35 19.10 -5.32
N ASN A 96 5.94 18.27 -4.44
CA ASN A 96 7.09 17.41 -4.72
C ASN A 96 6.69 15.95 -5.03
N LEU A 97 5.39 15.66 -5.11
CA LEU A 97 4.85 14.35 -5.46
C LEU A 97 4.21 14.38 -6.85
N GLN A 98 4.47 13.35 -7.66
CA GLN A 98 3.77 13.18 -8.94
C GLN A 98 2.32 12.71 -8.74
N VAL A 99 2.09 11.93 -7.68
CA VAL A 99 0.78 11.43 -7.25
C VAL A 99 0.80 11.25 -5.74
N ILE A 100 -0.32 11.54 -5.08
CA ILE A 100 -0.51 11.22 -3.66
C ILE A 100 -0.87 9.74 -3.56
N PRO A 101 -0.02 8.88 -2.97
CA PRO A 101 -0.32 7.46 -2.86
C PRO A 101 -1.34 7.19 -1.74
N ASP A 102 -2.07 6.09 -1.87
CA ASP A 102 -2.95 5.49 -0.87
C ASP A 102 -2.34 4.19 -0.32
N GLY A 103 -2.62 3.89 0.95
CA GLY A 103 -2.20 2.65 1.60
C GLY A 103 -2.84 1.42 0.93
N LYS A 104 -2.01 0.46 0.52
CA LYS A 104 -2.38 -0.76 -0.21
C LYS A 104 -2.57 -1.96 0.70
N TYR A 105 -1.72 -2.10 1.72
CA TYR A 105 -1.82 -3.19 2.69
C TYR A 105 -2.84 -2.84 3.78
N THR A 106 -2.69 -1.66 4.39
CA THR A 106 -3.69 -1.06 5.27
C THR A 106 -4.41 0.03 4.47
N PRO A 107 -5.68 -0.17 4.06
CA PRO A 107 -6.44 0.87 3.38
C PRO A 107 -6.50 2.12 4.25
N GLY A 108 -5.96 3.23 3.74
CA GLY A 108 -5.73 4.42 4.55
C GLY A 108 -4.95 5.50 3.83
N ASN A 109 -4.93 6.68 4.44
CA ASN A 109 -4.16 7.82 3.97
C ASN A 109 -2.79 7.83 4.66
N PHE A 110 -1.77 8.35 3.98
CA PHE A 110 -0.48 8.55 4.60
C PHE A 110 -0.51 9.78 5.51
N LYS A 111 0.16 9.68 6.65
CA LYS A 111 0.33 10.75 7.63
C LYS A 111 1.81 11.01 7.82
N VAL A 112 2.22 12.25 7.65
CA VAL A 112 3.58 12.73 7.85
C VAL A 112 3.64 13.45 9.18
N THR A 113 4.60 13.07 10.02
CA THR A 113 4.90 13.75 11.29
C THR A 113 6.31 14.29 11.21
N ILE A 114 6.47 15.59 11.39
CA ILE A 114 7.74 16.30 11.44
C ILE A 114 7.97 16.70 12.90
N THR A 115 9.01 16.17 13.51
CA THR A 115 9.39 16.50 14.88
C THR A 115 10.70 17.30 14.86
N PRO A 116 10.70 18.52 15.40
CA PRO A 116 11.89 19.36 15.48
C PRO A 116 13.02 18.66 16.24
N GLY A 117 14.25 18.88 15.79
CA GLY A 117 15.42 18.51 16.57
C GLY A 117 15.72 19.56 17.64
N ALA A 118 16.22 19.15 18.79
CA ALA A 118 16.69 20.08 19.81
C ALA A 118 18.13 20.54 19.50
N GLY A 119 18.37 21.85 19.42
CA GLY A 119 19.71 22.41 19.17
C GLY A 119 20.24 22.06 17.76
N ASN A 120 21.44 21.49 17.67
CA ASN A 120 22.06 21.10 16.39
C ASN A 120 21.58 19.74 15.85
N VAL A 121 20.51 19.18 16.41
CA VAL A 121 19.93 17.90 15.96
C VAL A 121 19.02 18.17 14.77
N LYS A 122 19.15 17.36 13.71
CA LYS A 122 18.28 17.45 12.53
C LYS A 122 16.83 17.08 12.90
N PRO A 123 15.81 17.67 12.24
CA PRO A 123 14.42 17.24 12.42
C PRO A 123 14.26 15.77 12.05
N SER A 124 13.37 15.07 12.75
CA SER A 124 12.99 13.70 12.40
C SER A 124 11.66 13.71 11.66
N ILE A 125 11.58 12.95 10.56
CA ILE A 125 10.38 12.81 9.75
C ILE A 125 9.93 11.36 9.87
N LYS A 126 8.66 11.16 10.20
CA LYS A 126 8.00 9.86 10.23
C LYS A 126 6.85 9.85 9.23
N VAL A 127 6.69 8.75 8.52
CA VAL A 127 5.56 8.51 7.63
C VAL A 127 4.79 7.30 8.12
N GLU A 128 3.53 7.51 8.41
CA GLU A 128 2.59 6.53 8.94
C GLU A 128 1.44 6.29 7.95
N ILE A 129 0.75 5.16 8.06
CA ILE A 129 -0.55 4.95 7.39
C ILE A 129 -1.65 4.97 8.45
N VAL A 130 -2.66 5.80 8.24
CA VAL A 130 -3.85 5.89 9.10
C VAL A 130 -4.99 5.10 8.46
N GLY A 131 -5.38 3.99 9.09
CA GLY A 131 -6.49 3.15 8.60
C GLY A 131 -7.84 3.87 8.61
N THR A 132 -8.75 3.47 7.72
CA THR A 132 -10.06 4.13 7.52
C THR A 132 -11.15 3.74 8.55
N GLY A 133 -10.79 3.40 9.79
CA GLY A 133 -11.75 2.97 10.83
C GLY A 133 -11.68 3.80 12.11
N ASN A 134 -12.80 3.95 12.82
CA ASN A 134 -12.81 4.55 14.15
C ASN A 134 -11.90 3.74 15.10
N GLY A 135 -10.86 4.38 15.64
CA GLY A 135 -9.86 3.73 16.49
C GLY A 135 -8.75 2.99 15.75
N ALA A 136 -8.61 3.17 14.42
CA ALA A 136 -7.50 2.61 13.66
C ALA A 136 -6.17 3.26 14.08
N SER A 137 -5.26 2.45 14.62
CA SER A 137 -3.91 2.89 14.96
C SER A 137 -3.13 3.28 13.71
N ALA A 138 -2.38 4.38 13.80
CA ALA A 138 -1.41 4.73 12.77
C ALA A 138 -0.28 3.71 12.77
N ILE A 139 0.09 3.21 11.60
CA ILE A 139 1.18 2.25 11.41
C ILE A 139 2.39 3.03 10.91
N GLU A 140 3.48 3.05 11.67
CA GLU A 140 4.73 3.66 11.21
C GLU A 140 5.35 2.82 10.07
N VAL A 141 5.53 3.43 8.91
CA VAL A 141 6.06 2.77 7.70
C VAL A 141 7.48 3.25 7.38
N TYR A 142 7.79 4.52 7.59
CA TYR A 142 9.14 5.04 7.34
C TYR A 142 9.56 6.01 8.45
N PRO A 143 10.82 6.01 8.91
CA PRO A 143 11.97 5.24 8.40
C PRO A 143 12.05 3.79 8.90
N ASN A 144 11.29 3.43 9.93
CA ASN A 144 11.52 2.18 10.65
C ASN A 144 10.79 0.96 10.04
N GLY A 145 9.78 1.15 9.20
CA GLY A 145 9.04 0.06 8.54
C GLY A 145 9.78 -0.47 7.31
N GLN A 146 10.81 -1.28 7.51
CA GLN A 146 11.62 -1.82 6.39
C GLN A 146 11.06 -3.14 5.84
N ASN A 147 10.23 -3.87 6.61
CA ASN A 147 9.67 -5.17 6.21
C ASN A 147 8.25 -5.43 6.77
N GLU A 148 7.59 -6.50 6.27
CA GLU A 148 6.25 -6.97 6.69
C GLU A 148 6.06 -7.15 8.21
N TYR A 149 7.15 -7.41 8.94
CA TYR A 149 7.16 -7.54 10.39
C TYR A 149 7.15 -6.20 11.13
N ASP A 150 7.71 -5.15 10.53
CA ASP A 150 7.83 -3.84 11.18
C ASP A 150 6.50 -3.07 11.10
N ILE A 151 5.77 -3.25 10.00
CA ILE A 151 4.49 -2.57 9.73
C ILE A 151 3.25 -3.31 10.27
N ASN A 152 3.38 -4.56 10.72
CA ASN A 152 2.27 -5.32 11.33
C ASN A 152 2.27 -5.26 12.85
N SER A 153 2.88 -4.23 13.42
CA SER A 153 3.04 -4.10 14.85
C SER A 153 1.73 -3.69 15.54
N ALA A 154 0.81 -4.65 15.68
CA ALA A 154 -0.06 -4.71 16.84
C ALA A 154 0.73 -5.06 18.14
N ASP A 155 2.05 -5.27 18.02
CA ASP A 155 3.00 -5.55 19.10
C ASP A 155 4.11 -4.48 19.12
N GLY A 156 3.70 -3.21 19.21
CA GLY A 156 4.57 -2.02 19.29
C GLY A 156 5.50 -1.97 20.50
N ALA A 157 5.69 -3.07 21.22
CA ALA A 157 6.42 -3.16 22.49
C ALA A 157 7.75 -3.93 22.42
N LYS A 158 8.18 -4.46 21.26
CA LYS A 158 9.35 -5.36 21.20
C LYS A 158 10.51 -4.93 20.27
N LYS A 159 10.68 -3.64 20.02
CA LYS A 159 11.88 -3.13 19.32
C LYS A 159 12.52 -1.91 19.98
N THR A 160 12.68 -1.95 21.30
CA THR A 160 13.74 -1.21 21.98
C THR A 160 14.72 -2.23 22.55
N SER A 161 15.85 -2.45 21.86
CA SER A 161 17.08 -2.88 22.52
C SER A 161 17.88 -1.64 22.89
#